data_AF-A0A834YA81-F1
#
_entry.id   AF-A0A834YA81-F1
#
_cell.length_a   1.000
_cell.length_b   1.000
_cell.length_c   1.000
_cell.angle_alpha   90.00
_cell.angle_beta   90.00
_cell.angle_gamma   90.00
#
_symmetry.space_group_name_H-M   'P 1'
#
loop_
_entity.id
_entity.type
_entity.pdbx_description
1 polymer ?
#
loop_
_entity_poly.entity_id
_entity_poly.type
_entity_poly.pdbx_seq_one_letter_code
_entity_poly.pdbx_strand_id
1 'polypeptide(L)'
;MFTHHQKIVVVDSEMPSGVLKVGGIHLCNGRYDTPFHSLCRTLDTAHHDDFHQPNFEGSLITKGGQREPWHDIHSKLERPIAWEVLFNFEQRWKRLANSAQRIRSNHDPPSPVMFLDDHETWNVHLFRSIDGGATFGFPDTLEDATKYFLGSSLCWKSDDLKVEEIGALHLIPKELSLKIVSKIEVDERFTTYVVVPMWPEEMPESGSVLAILN
;
A
#
# COMPACT_ATOMS: atom_id res chain seq x y z
N MET A 1 18.13 1.12 -2.01
CA MET A 1 17.68 0.13 -3.02
C MET A 1 16.15 0.23 -3.10
N PHE A 2 15.53 0.04 -4.27
CA PHE A 2 14.07 0.21 -4.45
C PHE A 2 13.41 -1.07 -4.98
N THR A 3 12.12 -1.26 -4.70
CA THR A 3 11.34 -2.44 -5.10
C THR A 3 9.99 -2.06 -5.72
N HIS A 4 9.40 -2.97 -6.50
CA HIS A 4 8.03 -2.80 -6.99
C HIS A 4 7.01 -3.26 -5.93
N HIS A 5 6.63 -2.36 -5.03
CA HIS A 5 5.81 -2.69 -3.86
C HIS A 5 4.28 -2.77 -4.10
N GLN A 6 3.81 -2.68 -5.36
CA GLN A 6 2.38 -2.78 -5.71
C GLN A 6 1.84 -4.22 -5.53
N LYS A 7 0.83 -4.43 -4.68
CA LYS A 7 0.08 -5.69 -4.57
C LYS A 7 -1.21 -5.58 -5.38
N ILE A 8 -1.33 -6.34 -6.46
CA ILE A 8 -2.43 -6.25 -7.42
C ILE A 8 -2.79 -7.64 -7.91
N VAL A 9 -4.03 -8.06 -7.68
CA VAL A 9 -4.70 -9.13 -8.42
C VAL A 9 -5.80 -8.49 -9.24
N VAL A 10 -5.82 -8.73 -10.55
CA VAL A 10 -6.94 -8.34 -11.45
C VAL A 10 -7.46 -9.60 -12.11
N VAL A 11 -8.77 -9.80 -12.05
CA VAL A 11 -9.47 -10.93 -12.67
C VAL A 11 -10.73 -10.44 -13.38
N ASP A 12 -11.13 -11.15 -14.42
CA ASP A 12 -12.50 -11.10 -14.91
C ASP A 12 -13.46 -11.79 -13.91
N SER A 13 -14.71 -11.35 -13.89
CA SER A 13 -15.79 -11.94 -13.11
C SER A 13 -17.11 -11.70 -13.81
N GLU A 14 -18.12 -12.49 -13.45
CA GLU A 14 -19.46 -12.39 -14.04
C GLU A 14 -20.14 -11.05 -13.70
N MET A 15 -21.15 -10.67 -14.48
CA MET A 15 -22.04 -9.56 -14.14
C MET A 15 -22.82 -9.92 -12.86
N PRO A 16 -23.02 -8.99 -11.89
CA PRO A 16 -22.81 -7.55 -12.00
C PRO A 16 -21.41 -7.04 -11.60
N SER A 17 -20.48 -7.86 -11.11
CA SER A 17 -19.16 -7.37 -10.66
C SER A 17 -18.16 -7.06 -11.79
N GLY A 18 -18.04 -7.93 -12.80
CA GLY A 18 -17.17 -7.67 -13.96
C GLY A 18 -15.69 -7.75 -13.60
N VAL A 19 -14.85 -6.91 -14.22
CA VAL A 19 -13.42 -6.85 -13.84
C VAL A 19 -13.28 -6.41 -12.39
N LEU A 20 -12.63 -7.26 -11.60
CA LEU A 20 -12.45 -7.12 -10.16
C LEU A 20 -10.97 -6.92 -9.85
N LYS A 21 -10.66 -6.05 -8.88
CA LYS A 21 -9.32 -5.94 -8.30
C LYS A 21 -9.32 -6.16 -6.80
N VAL A 22 -8.35 -6.94 -6.34
CA VAL A 22 -8.05 -7.25 -4.94
C VAL A 22 -6.63 -6.71 -4.71
N GLY A 23 -6.47 -5.67 -3.88
CA GLY A 23 -5.15 -5.16 -3.46
C GLY A 23 -5.06 -4.64 -2.01
N GLY A 24 -3.89 -4.87 -1.40
CA GLY A 24 -3.50 -4.45 -0.05
C GLY A 24 -2.44 -5.39 0.54
N ILE A 25 -2.77 -6.68 0.56
CA ILE A 25 -1.98 -7.78 1.15
C ILE A 25 -1.22 -8.52 0.04
N HIS A 26 0.01 -8.99 0.33
CA HIS A 26 0.75 -9.89 -0.57
C HIS A 26 0.22 -11.34 -0.48
N LEU A 27 0.11 -12.02 -1.62
CA LEU A 27 -0.13 -13.46 -1.67
C LEU A 27 1.18 -14.23 -1.43
N CYS A 28 1.64 -14.25 -0.18
CA CYS A 28 2.80 -15.00 0.29
C CYS A 28 2.65 -15.38 1.77
N ASN A 29 3.56 -16.23 2.26
CA ASN A 29 3.55 -16.77 3.60
C ASN A 29 3.48 -15.69 4.70
N GLY A 30 2.84 -16.02 5.81
CA GLY A 30 2.70 -15.23 7.03
C GLY A 30 1.55 -14.23 7.02
N ARG A 31 0.95 -13.96 5.85
CA ARG A 31 -0.03 -12.88 5.61
C ARG A 31 -1.48 -13.29 5.86
N TYR A 32 -1.74 -14.60 6.00
CA TYR A 32 -3.04 -15.06 6.49
C TYR A 32 -3.15 -14.76 7.98
N ASP A 33 -4.23 -14.10 8.41
CA ASP A 33 -4.57 -13.95 9.82
C ASP A 33 -6.05 -13.60 9.99
N THR A 34 -6.47 -13.44 11.23
CA THR A 34 -7.82 -13.00 11.62
C THR A 34 -7.71 -11.89 12.68
N PRO A 35 -8.77 -11.12 12.97
CA PRO A 35 -8.75 -10.13 14.06
C PRO A 35 -8.40 -10.69 15.45
N PHE A 36 -8.37 -12.01 15.64
CA PHE A 36 -7.90 -12.66 16.86
C PHE A 36 -6.37 -12.66 17.04
N HIS A 37 -5.60 -12.46 15.95
CA HIS A 37 -4.14 -12.28 15.94
C HIS A 37 -3.39 -13.23 16.90
N SER A 38 -3.62 -14.54 16.76
CA SER A 38 -3.14 -15.49 17.76
C SER A 38 -1.64 -15.73 17.66
N LEU A 39 -0.93 -15.46 18.77
CA LEU A 39 0.50 -15.71 18.90
C LEU A 39 0.85 -17.21 18.86
N CYS A 40 0.01 -18.07 19.46
CA CYS A 40 0.33 -19.48 19.69
C CYS A 40 -0.83 -20.48 19.48
N ARG A 41 -2.12 -20.05 19.50
CA ARG A 41 -3.27 -20.99 19.53
C ARG A 41 -3.70 -21.52 18.15
N THR A 42 -2.93 -21.18 17.12
CA THR A 42 -3.19 -21.52 15.72
C THR A 42 -2.02 -22.25 15.08
N LEU A 43 -0.96 -22.54 15.84
CA LEU A 43 0.27 -23.18 15.36
C LEU A 43 0.06 -24.67 15.03
N ASP A 44 -0.96 -25.30 15.58
CA ASP A 44 -1.41 -26.66 15.26
C ASP A 44 -2.52 -26.69 14.19
N THR A 45 -2.91 -25.52 13.65
CA THR A 45 -4.01 -25.36 12.70
C THR A 45 -3.60 -24.42 11.56
N ALA A 46 -4.18 -23.21 11.47
CA ALA A 46 -4.06 -22.34 10.30
C ALA A 46 -2.63 -21.84 10.03
N HIS A 47 -1.76 -21.85 11.03
CA HIS A 47 -0.37 -21.37 10.95
C HIS A 47 0.66 -22.50 11.12
N HIS A 48 0.26 -23.78 10.98
CA HIS A 48 1.20 -24.91 11.07
C HIS A 48 2.23 -24.88 9.93
N ASP A 49 1.75 -24.78 8.69
CA ASP A 49 2.59 -24.71 7.50
C ASP A 49 2.86 -23.25 7.05
N ASP A 50 2.39 -22.27 7.83
CA ASP A 50 2.52 -20.81 7.57
C ASP A 50 3.04 -20.05 8.80
N PHE A 51 3.99 -20.64 9.52
CA PHE A 51 4.66 -19.98 10.64
C PHE A 51 5.60 -18.88 10.16
N HIS A 52 5.33 -17.65 10.59
CA HIS A 52 6.10 -16.46 10.25
C HIS A 52 6.58 -15.76 11.52
N GLN A 53 7.90 -15.57 11.63
CA GLN A 53 8.54 -14.87 12.75
C GLN A 53 9.96 -14.42 12.33
N PRO A 54 10.11 -13.26 11.67
CA PRO A 54 11.39 -12.76 11.18
C PRO A 54 12.22 -12.03 12.25
N ASN A 55 11.62 -11.68 13.40
CA ASN A 55 12.24 -10.84 14.42
C ASN A 55 13.21 -11.58 15.37
N PHE A 56 13.32 -12.91 15.27
CA PHE A 56 14.26 -13.71 16.07
C PHE A 56 15.01 -14.74 15.22
N GLU A 57 16.33 -14.82 15.37
CA GLU A 57 17.19 -15.62 14.50
C GLU A 57 16.90 -17.13 14.62
N GLY A 58 16.75 -17.79 13.46
CA GLY A 58 16.49 -19.22 13.40
C GLY A 58 15.14 -19.64 13.99
N SER A 59 14.15 -18.74 14.03
CA SER A 59 12.77 -19.06 14.38
C SER A 59 12.21 -20.18 13.49
N LEU A 60 11.62 -21.19 14.11
CA LEU A 60 11.02 -22.35 13.45
C LEU A 60 9.85 -22.83 14.30
N ILE A 61 8.75 -23.27 13.66
CA ILE A 61 7.60 -23.81 14.38
C ILE A 61 7.95 -24.98 15.31
N THR A 62 8.94 -25.80 14.93
CA THR A 62 9.45 -26.93 15.73
C THR A 62 10.17 -26.51 17.01
N LYS A 63 10.61 -25.24 17.12
CA LYS A 63 11.12 -24.65 18.37
C LYS A 63 10.01 -24.04 19.23
N GLY A 64 8.77 -24.01 18.74
CA GLY A 64 7.66 -23.29 19.34
C GLY A 64 7.87 -21.77 19.29
N GLY A 65 7.31 -21.07 20.29
CA GLY A 65 7.36 -19.62 20.39
C GLY A 65 6.10 -18.94 19.86
N GLN A 66 6.21 -17.65 19.58
CA GLN A 66 5.11 -16.82 19.07
C GLN A 66 5.32 -16.56 17.58
N ARG A 67 4.29 -16.76 16.75
CA ARG A 67 4.29 -16.15 15.41
C ARG A 67 4.21 -14.64 15.55
N GLU A 68 4.60 -13.92 14.51
CA GLU A 68 4.23 -12.53 14.30
C GLU A 68 2.84 -12.49 13.63
N PRO A 69 1.77 -12.00 14.30
CA PRO A 69 0.46 -11.87 13.69
C PRO A 69 0.42 -10.75 12.66
N TRP A 70 -0.37 -10.92 11.60
CA TRP A 70 -0.41 -9.99 10.46
C TRP A 70 -1.68 -9.14 10.48
N HIS A 71 -1.58 -7.91 11.01
CA HIS A 71 -2.65 -6.91 10.91
C HIS A 71 -2.47 -6.06 9.64
N ASP A 72 -3.42 -6.16 8.72
CA ASP A 72 -3.36 -5.49 7.41
C ASP A 72 -4.77 -5.20 6.87
N ILE A 73 -4.87 -4.32 5.87
CA ILE A 73 -6.14 -3.87 5.29
C ILE A 73 -6.13 -4.12 3.78
N HIS A 74 -7.27 -4.57 3.26
CA HIS A 74 -7.44 -4.91 1.87
C HIS A 74 -8.67 -4.24 1.27
N SER A 75 -8.63 -3.94 -0.02
CA SER A 75 -9.77 -3.39 -0.77
C SER A 75 -10.12 -4.25 -1.98
N LYS A 76 -11.43 -4.40 -2.23
CA LYS A 76 -12.00 -4.95 -3.46
C LYS A 76 -12.54 -3.78 -4.28
N LEU A 77 -12.09 -3.62 -5.52
CA LEU A 77 -12.51 -2.55 -6.44
C LEU A 77 -13.20 -3.16 -7.65
N GLU A 78 -14.30 -2.56 -8.10
CA GLU A 78 -15.15 -3.06 -9.18
C GLU A 78 -15.31 -2.01 -10.29
N ARG A 79 -15.50 -2.47 -11.52
CA ARG A 79 -15.86 -1.64 -12.68
C ARG A 79 -14.90 -0.47 -13.01
N PRO A 80 -15.25 0.85 -13.21
CA PRO A 80 -14.33 1.75 -13.93
C PRO A 80 -12.98 1.92 -13.23
N ILE A 81 -12.97 1.91 -11.90
CA ILE A 81 -11.74 1.99 -11.11
C ILE A 81 -10.88 0.71 -11.22
N ALA A 82 -11.50 -0.48 -11.36
CA ALA A 82 -10.76 -1.72 -11.63
C ALA A 82 -10.08 -1.69 -13.02
N TRP A 83 -10.72 -1.04 -14.00
CA TRP A 83 -10.12 -0.79 -15.31
C TRP A 83 -8.91 0.15 -15.29
N GLU A 84 -8.88 1.15 -14.39
CA GLU A 84 -7.68 1.99 -14.19
C GLU A 84 -6.52 1.18 -13.58
N VAL A 85 -6.82 0.23 -12.69
CA VAL A 85 -5.80 -0.65 -12.11
C VAL A 85 -5.28 -1.66 -13.14
N LEU A 86 -6.15 -2.21 -14.00
CA LEU A 86 -5.73 -3.00 -15.16
C LEU A 86 -4.85 -2.16 -16.10
N PHE A 87 -5.22 -0.89 -16.35
CA PHE A 87 -4.40 0.01 -17.16
C PHE A 87 -3.01 0.24 -16.54
N ASN A 88 -2.91 0.42 -15.22
CA ASN A 88 -1.62 0.46 -14.53
C ASN A 88 -0.80 -0.82 -14.75
N PHE A 89 -1.43 -2.00 -14.68
CA PHE A 89 -0.75 -3.26 -14.98
C PHE A 89 -0.26 -3.29 -16.44
N GLU A 90 -1.10 -2.94 -17.41
CA GLU A 90 -0.73 -2.89 -18.84
C GLU A 90 0.41 -1.90 -19.14
N GLN A 91 0.43 -0.72 -18.49
CA GLN A 91 1.52 0.25 -18.62
C GLN A 91 2.86 -0.33 -18.14
N ARG A 92 2.86 -1.07 -17.03
CA ARG A 92 4.05 -1.72 -16.49
C ARG A 92 4.47 -2.94 -17.33
N TRP A 93 3.50 -3.75 -17.75
CA TRP A 93 3.73 -4.95 -18.57
C TRP A 93 4.41 -4.60 -19.90
N LYS A 94 3.91 -3.58 -20.61
CA LYS A 94 4.52 -3.09 -21.85
C LYS A 94 5.96 -2.62 -21.66
N ARG A 95 6.27 -1.97 -20.53
CA ARG A 95 7.59 -1.39 -20.24
C ARG A 95 8.61 -2.41 -19.75
N LEU A 96 8.19 -3.33 -18.88
CA LEU A 96 9.08 -4.24 -18.15
C LEU A 96 9.16 -5.63 -18.78
N ALA A 97 8.08 -6.12 -19.37
CA ALA A 97 8.04 -7.42 -20.07
C ALA A 97 8.22 -7.29 -21.60
N ASN A 98 8.36 -6.06 -22.13
CA ASN A 98 8.49 -5.75 -23.56
C ASN A 98 7.40 -6.39 -24.46
N SER A 99 6.24 -6.71 -23.88
CA SER A 99 5.17 -7.42 -24.58
C SER A 99 4.14 -6.45 -25.15
N ALA A 100 3.91 -6.56 -26.46
CA ALA A 100 2.85 -5.84 -27.17
C ALA A 100 1.45 -6.51 -27.05
N GLN A 101 1.36 -7.67 -26.38
CA GLN A 101 0.10 -8.40 -26.24
C GLN A 101 -0.88 -7.58 -25.39
N ARG A 102 -2.00 -7.18 -25.99
CA ARG A 102 -3.10 -6.53 -25.27
C ARG A 102 -3.83 -7.60 -24.46
N ILE A 103 -3.97 -7.36 -23.16
CA ILE A 103 -4.76 -8.22 -22.26
C ILE A 103 -6.26 -8.00 -22.51
N ARG A 104 -6.63 -6.81 -23.03
CA ARG A 104 -7.99 -6.49 -23.45
C ARG A 104 -8.35 -7.16 -24.79
N SER A 105 -9.13 -8.23 -24.73
CA SER A 105 -9.91 -8.75 -25.85
C SER A 105 -11.40 -8.78 -25.49
N ASN A 106 -12.22 -8.02 -26.23
CA ASN A 106 -13.69 -8.12 -26.26
C ASN A 106 -14.46 -8.03 -24.93
N HIS A 107 -13.94 -7.36 -23.91
CA HIS A 107 -14.73 -7.03 -22.71
C HIS A 107 -15.59 -5.77 -22.90
N ASP A 108 -16.74 -5.74 -22.24
CA ASP A 108 -17.63 -4.58 -22.20
C ASP A 108 -16.92 -3.30 -21.72
N PRO A 109 -17.32 -2.11 -22.21
CA PRO A 109 -16.76 -0.86 -21.73
C PRO A 109 -17.01 -0.66 -20.22
N PRO A 110 -16.14 0.11 -19.52
CA PRO A 110 -16.32 0.41 -18.10
C PRO A 110 -17.70 1.06 -17.85
N SER A 111 -18.51 0.37 -17.06
CA SER A 111 -19.91 0.71 -16.73
C SER A 111 -20.11 0.64 -15.21
N PRO A 112 -20.88 1.54 -14.57
CA PRO A 112 -21.16 1.45 -13.12
C PRO A 112 -21.83 0.13 -12.71
N VAL A 113 -21.59 -0.32 -11.46
CA VAL A 113 -22.32 -1.47 -10.86
C VAL A 113 -23.73 -1.05 -10.45
N MET A 114 -23.88 0.17 -9.94
CA MET A 114 -25.08 0.72 -9.33
C MET A 114 -25.49 2.03 -10.02
N PHE A 115 -26.73 2.46 -9.82
CA PHE A 115 -27.20 3.77 -10.28
C PHE A 115 -26.52 4.88 -9.48
N LEU A 116 -26.33 6.06 -10.09
CA LEU A 116 -25.74 7.23 -9.43
C LEU A 116 -26.48 7.68 -8.16
N ASP A 117 -27.78 7.37 -8.10
CA ASP A 117 -28.69 7.74 -7.02
C ASP A 117 -28.74 6.66 -5.90
N ASP A 118 -28.03 5.55 -6.06
CA ASP A 118 -27.94 4.48 -5.07
C ASP A 118 -27.00 4.90 -3.92
N HIS A 119 -27.51 4.86 -2.69
CA HIS A 119 -26.80 5.30 -1.49
C HIS A 119 -25.54 4.47 -1.17
N GLU A 120 -25.40 3.27 -1.71
CA GLU A 120 -24.20 2.43 -1.56
C GLU A 120 -23.11 2.75 -2.60
N THR A 121 -23.31 3.75 -3.47
CA THR A 121 -22.36 4.12 -4.54
C THR A 121 -21.12 4.87 -4.03
N TRP A 122 -19.94 4.46 -4.50
CA TRP A 122 -18.65 5.05 -4.15
C TRP A 122 -18.02 5.80 -5.32
N ASN A 123 -17.60 7.04 -5.08
CA ASN A 123 -16.65 7.76 -5.92
C ASN A 123 -15.22 7.39 -5.51
N VAL A 124 -14.42 6.85 -6.44
CA VAL A 124 -13.07 6.34 -6.13
C VAL A 124 -12.05 6.87 -7.15
N HIS A 125 -10.89 7.31 -6.67
CA HIS A 125 -9.76 7.73 -7.51
C HIS A 125 -8.52 6.88 -7.21
N LEU A 126 -7.77 6.49 -8.25
CA LEU A 126 -6.54 5.72 -8.12
C LEU A 126 -5.30 6.61 -7.99
N PHE A 127 -4.56 6.48 -6.89
CA PHE A 127 -3.25 7.12 -6.70
C PHE A 127 -2.11 6.11 -6.87
N ARG A 128 -0.95 6.59 -7.35
CA ARG A 128 0.24 5.76 -7.61
C ARG A 128 1.53 6.53 -7.33
N SER A 129 2.52 5.84 -6.77
CA SER A 129 3.93 6.25 -6.78
C SER A 129 4.65 5.42 -7.83
N ILE A 130 5.02 6.03 -8.96
CA ILE A 130 5.62 5.36 -10.12
C ILE A 130 6.32 6.36 -11.04
N ASP A 131 7.23 5.89 -11.88
CA ASP A 131 7.99 6.69 -12.84
C ASP A 131 7.96 6.11 -14.28
N GLY A 132 8.54 6.86 -15.23
CA GLY A 132 8.73 6.44 -16.62
C GLY A 132 9.81 5.38 -16.84
N GLY A 133 10.60 5.03 -15.82
CA GLY A 133 11.41 3.81 -15.83
C GLY A 133 10.49 2.58 -15.76
N ALA A 134 9.54 2.60 -14.84
CA ALA A 134 8.62 1.50 -14.52
C ALA A 134 7.37 1.40 -15.43
N THR A 135 7.00 2.44 -16.19
CA THR A 135 5.78 2.47 -17.01
C THR A 135 5.98 2.97 -18.43
N PHE A 136 5.12 2.50 -19.34
CA PHE A 136 4.99 3.01 -20.70
C PHE A 136 3.91 4.10 -20.76
N GLY A 137 4.19 5.20 -21.49
CA GLY A 137 3.28 6.35 -21.58
C GLY A 137 3.18 7.14 -20.28
N PHE A 138 4.29 7.28 -19.56
CA PHE A 138 4.41 8.27 -18.47
C PHE A 138 4.54 9.66 -19.11
N PRO A 139 4.05 10.75 -18.47
CA PRO A 139 4.10 12.06 -19.10
C PRO A 139 5.52 12.62 -19.24
N ASP A 140 5.78 13.28 -20.37
CA ASP A 140 7.09 13.86 -20.71
C ASP A 140 7.29 15.29 -20.18
N THR A 141 6.23 15.94 -19.64
CA THR A 141 6.27 17.34 -19.17
C THR A 141 6.04 17.47 -17.66
N LEU A 142 6.62 18.53 -17.07
CA LEU A 142 6.42 18.87 -15.66
C LEU A 142 4.97 19.32 -15.35
N GLU A 143 4.29 19.92 -16.33
CA GLU A 143 2.89 20.35 -16.23
C GLU A 143 1.93 19.15 -16.16
N ASP A 144 2.23 18.07 -16.87
CA ASP A 144 1.49 16.81 -16.75
C ASP A 144 1.84 16.04 -15.47
N ALA A 145 3.09 16.15 -15.00
CA ALA A 145 3.59 15.44 -13.82
C ALA A 145 3.22 16.09 -12.48
N THR A 146 2.89 17.39 -12.43
CA THR A 146 2.61 18.13 -11.17
C THR A 146 1.28 17.77 -10.50
N LYS A 147 0.54 16.77 -11.01
CA LYS A 147 -0.72 16.27 -10.45
C LYS A 147 -0.55 15.28 -9.28
N TYR A 148 0.67 15.09 -8.76
CA TYR A 148 1.01 14.13 -7.71
C TYR A 148 1.80 14.78 -6.55
N PHE A 149 1.53 14.37 -5.31
CA PHE A 149 1.82 15.13 -4.08
C PHE A 149 3.06 14.63 -3.30
N LEU A 150 3.93 15.54 -2.81
CA LEU A 150 5.25 15.27 -2.18
C LEU A 150 5.64 16.39 -1.16
N GLY A 151 6.62 16.19 -0.23
CA GLY A 151 7.47 17.29 0.33
C GLY A 151 8.07 17.35 1.78
N SER A 152 7.78 16.52 2.81
CA SER A 152 8.01 16.93 4.24
C SER A 152 9.43 17.07 4.84
N SER A 153 10.44 16.23 4.59
CA SER A 153 11.62 16.15 5.50
C SER A 153 12.34 17.48 5.76
N LEU A 154 12.23 18.43 4.84
CA LEU A 154 12.67 19.84 4.96
C LEU A 154 12.14 20.57 6.22
N CYS A 155 11.12 20.05 6.90
CA CYS A 155 10.59 20.61 8.15
C CYS A 155 11.27 20.08 9.42
N TRP A 156 12.23 19.17 9.31
CA TRP A 156 12.93 18.60 10.47
C TRP A 156 13.92 19.61 11.06
N LYS A 157 14.11 19.55 12.38
CA LYS A 157 15.19 20.26 13.09
C LYS A 157 16.17 19.23 13.59
N SER A 158 17.42 19.33 13.16
CA SER A 158 18.53 18.53 13.66
C SER A 158 19.79 19.36 13.59
N ASP A 159 20.60 19.30 14.64
CA ASP A 159 21.92 19.93 14.68
C ASP A 159 23.03 18.96 14.18
N ASP A 160 22.72 17.65 14.12
CA ASP A 160 23.64 16.56 13.77
C ASP A 160 23.43 16.00 12.35
N LEU A 161 22.29 16.30 11.71
CA LEU A 161 21.95 15.83 10.37
C LEU A 161 21.79 16.99 9.38
N LYS A 162 22.34 16.84 8.19
CA LYS A 162 22.01 17.68 7.04
C LYS A 162 20.66 17.26 6.47
N VAL A 163 19.61 17.99 6.81
CA VAL A 163 18.22 17.67 6.48
C VAL A 163 17.97 17.55 4.98
N GLU A 164 18.75 18.26 4.16
CA GLU A 164 18.72 18.24 2.70
C GLU A 164 19.19 16.89 2.11
N GLU A 165 20.09 16.19 2.80
CA GLU A 165 20.66 14.91 2.36
C GLU A 165 19.73 13.70 2.71
N ILE A 166 18.69 13.91 3.54
CA ILE A 166 17.76 12.86 3.99
C ILE A 166 16.79 12.40 2.87
N GLY A 167 16.36 13.31 2.00
CA GLY A 167 15.51 12.99 0.84
C GLY A 167 14.07 12.49 1.13
N ALA A 168 13.63 12.42 2.39
CA ALA A 168 12.27 11.95 2.78
C ALA A 168 11.17 13.02 2.53
N LEU A 169 11.09 13.48 1.29
CA LEU A 169 10.22 14.56 0.82
C LEU A 169 8.79 14.04 0.53
N HIS A 170 7.99 13.62 1.52
CA HIS A 170 6.55 13.33 1.36
C HIS A 170 5.69 14.11 2.37
N LEU A 171 4.67 14.88 1.95
CA LEU A 171 4.10 15.95 2.81
C LEU A 171 3.23 15.49 4.00
N ILE A 172 2.93 14.19 4.10
CA ILE A 172 1.88 13.64 4.99
C ILE A 172 2.05 14.06 6.47
N PRO A 173 3.24 13.95 7.11
CA PRO A 173 3.39 14.34 8.52
C PRO A 173 3.16 15.85 8.72
N LYS A 174 3.61 16.68 7.78
CA LYS A 174 3.44 18.13 7.86
C LYS A 174 1.97 18.52 7.69
N GLU A 175 1.27 17.97 6.70
CA GLU A 175 -0.15 18.25 6.47
C GLU A 175 -1.02 17.80 7.65
N LEU A 176 -0.74 16.65 8.27
CA LEU A 176 -1.41 16.25 9.51
C LEU A 176 -1.19 17.27 10.62
N SER A 177 0.04 17.76 10.82
CA SER A 177 0.34 18.77 11.85
C SER A 177 -0.34 20.12 11.55
N LEU A 178 -0.34 20.59 10.30
CA LEU A 178 -1.00 21.83 9.88
C LEU A 178 -2.52 21.72 10.01
N LYS A 179 -3.09 20.54 9.72
CA LYS A 179 -4.52 20.29 9.90
C LYS A 179 -4.94 20.37 11.37
N ILE A 180 -4.12 19.84 12.27
CA ILE A 180 -4.35 19.95 13.72
C ILE A 180 -4.26 21.41 14.17
N VAL A 181 -3.21 22.14 13.77
CA VAL A 181 -3.05 23.58 14.09
C VAL A 181 -4.24 24.41 13.61
N SER A 182 -4.66 24.27 12.34
CA SER A 182 -5.80 25.02 11.78
C SER A 182 -7.14 24.73 12.46
N LYS A 183 -7.26 23.62 13.21
CA LYS A 183 -8.46 23.29 13.99
C LYS A 183 -8.39 23.85 15.41
N ILE A 184 -7.20 23.88 16.01
CA ILE A 184 -6.93 24.59 17.29
C ILE A 184 -7.18 26.09 17.13
N GLU A 185 -6.74 26.70 16.02
CA GLU A 185 -6.90 28.14 15.74
C GLU A 185 -8.36 28.62 15.69
N VAL A 186 -9.31 27.71 15.43
CA VAL A 186 -10.75 28.00 15.33
C VAL A 186 -11.59 27.33 16.44
N ASP A 187 -10.93 26.80 17.49
CA ASP A 187 -11.53 26.06 18.61
C ASP A 187 -12.46 24.89 18.17
N GLU A 188 -12.10 24.21 17.07
CA GLU A 188 -12.89 23.10 16.53
C GLU A 188 -12.30 21.75 16.94
N ARG A 189 -13.13 20.88 17.52
CA ARG A 189 -12.72 19.54 17.94
C ARG A 189 -12.26 18.69 16.76
N PHE A 190 -10.95 18.47 16.67
CA PHE A 190 -10.31 17.57 15.70
C PHE A 190 -9.42 16.56 16.42
N THR A 191 -9.27 15.35 15.86
CA THR A 191 -8.44 14.29 16.46
C THR A 191 -7.87 13.40 15.36
N THR A 192 -6.58 13.09 15.47
CA THR A 192 -5.87 12.17 14.58
C THR A 192 -5.33 11.01 15.40
N TYR A 193 -5.51 9.80 14.91
CA TYR A 193 -4.92 8.59 15.47
C TYR A 193 -3.95 8.00 14.44
N VAL A 194 -2.75 7.64 14.88
CA VAL A 194 -1.74 6.98 14.04
C VAL A 194 -1.38 5.67 14.72
N VAL A 195 -1.51 4.57 13.98
CA VAL A 195 -1.10 3.23 14.42
C VAL A 195 0.13 2.84 13.62
N VAL A 196 1.19 2.46 14.31
CA VAL A 196 2.45 1.96 13.75
C VAL A 196 2.77 0.61 14.38
N PRO A 197 3.53 -0.28 13.71
CA PRO A 197 4.08 -1.45 14.37
C PRO A 197 5.07 -1.03 15.46
N MET A 198 5.37 -1.92 16.41
CA MET A 198 6.29 -1.61 17.52
C MET A 198 7.71 -1.31 17.03
N TRP A 199 8.11 -1.97 15.95
CA TRP A 199 9.27 -1.69 15.09
C TRP A 199 8.97 -2.25 13.67
N PRO A 200 9.71 -1.86 12.61
CA PRO A 200 9.57 -2.45 11.28
C PRO A 200 9.99 -3.94 11.26
N GLU A 201 9.24 -4.81 10.56
CA GLU A 201 9.47 -6.27 10.40
C GLU A 201 10.95 -6.61 10.08
N GLU A 202 11.75 -6.94 11.10
CA GLU A 202 13.17 -7.37 11.04
C GLU A 202 13.71 -7.61 12.47
N MET A 203 14.98 -8.01 12.63
CA MET A 203 15.62 -8.01 13.96
C MET A 203 15.61 -6.58 14.54
N PRO A 204 15.10 -6.34 15.77
CA PRO A 204 15.01 -4.97 16.31
C PRO A 204 16.36 -4.26 16.47
N GLU A 205 17.44 -5.03 16.63
CA GLU A 205 18.83 -4.55 16.76
C GLU A 205 19.51 -4.36 15.39
N SER A 206 18.82 -4.59 14.26
CA SER A 206 19.40 -4.39 12.93
C SER A 206 19.69 -2.90 12.70
N GLY A 207 20.79 -2.61 12.00
CA GLY A 207 21.12 -1.23 11.62
C GLY A 207 20.02 -0.55 10.79
N SER A 208 19.23 -1.32 10.03
CA SER A 208 18.07 -0.83 9.28
C SER A 208 16.94 -0.39 10.21
N VAL A 209 16.57 -1.22 11.20
CA VAL A 209 15.53 -0.89 12.18
C VAL A 209 15.95 0.30 13.04
N LEU A 210 17.20 0.30 13.54
CA LEU A 210 17.73 1.39 14.35
C LEU A 210 17.79 2.72 13.58
N ALA A 211 18.09 2.71 12.28
CA ALA A 211 18.09 3.92 11.44
C ALA A 211 16.68 4.39 10.98
N ILE A 212 15.63 3.61 11.24
CA ILE A 212 14.23 4.03 11.05
C ILE A 212 13.65 4.64 12.35
N LEU A 213 14.18 4.22 13.50
CA LEU A 213 13.65 4.58 14.82
C LEU A 213 14.42 5.71 15.54
N ASN A 214 15.67 5.99 15.16
CA ASN A 214 16.54 7.03 15.75
C ASN A 214 16.99 8.05 14.70
#